data_AF-A0A7R9JHG1-F1
#
_entry.id   AF-A0A7R9JHG1-F1
#
_cell.length_a   1.000
_cell.length_b   1.000
_cell.length_c   1.000
_cell.angle_alpha   90.00
_cell.angle_beta   90.00
_cell.angle_gamma   90.00
#
_symmetry.space_group_name_H-M   'P 1'
#
loop_
_entity.id
_entity.type
_entity.pdbx_description
1 polymer ?
#
loop_
_entity_poly.entity_id
_entity_poly.type
_entity_poly.pdbx_seq_one_letter_code
_entity_poly.pdbx_strand_id
1 'polypeptide(L)'
;MGGDVLLASGVVAYLGAFTLQFRMEQTKHWVQRVTELEMICSNNFSLTEILGEAVVIRQWNIFGLPSDSFSVDNAIIIKNARRFPLMIDPQGQANKWVKNMEKANNLGIIRLTQSDYGRILENAIQFGQPVRILY
;
A
#
# COMPACT_ATOMS: atom_id res chain seq x y z
N MET A 1 -14.97 -4.85 15.81
CA MET A 1 -14.09 -6.01 15.52
C MET A 1 -14.40 -6.69 14.18
N GLY A 2 -15.64 -7.08 13.88
CA GLY A 2 -16.00 -7.60 12.54
C GLY A 2 -16.22 -6.51 11.49
N GLY A 3 -16.95 -5.44 11.85
CA GLY A 3 -17.21 -4.31 10.95
C GLY A 3 -15.93 -3.56 10.57
N ASP A 4 -15.01 -3.37 11.52
CA ASP A 4 -13.71 -2.70 11.26
C ASP A 4 -12.87 -3.46 10.24
N VAL A 5 -12.80 -4.78 10.35
CA VAL A 5 -12.07 -5.64 9.39
C VAL A 5 -12.75 -5.63 8.03
N LEU A 6 -14.08 -5.63 7.97
CA LEU A 6 -14.83 -5.48 6.72
C LEU A 6 -14.49 -4.16 6.01
N LEU A 7 -14.54 -3.05 6.74
CA LEU A 7 -14.22 -1.72 6.23
C LEU A 7 -12.75 -1.64 5.76
N ALA A 8 -11.81 -2.13 6.57
CA ALA A 8 -10.39 -2.16 6.23
C ALA A 8 -10.12 -2.99 4.97
N SER A 9 -10.79 -4.14 4.84
CA SER A 9 -10.71 -4.97 3.63
C SER A 9 -11.23 -4.22 2.40
N GLY A 10 -12.33 -3.48 2.53
CA GLY A 10 -12.87 -2.63 1.46
C GLY A 10 -11.89 -1.51 1.06
N VAL A 11 -11.24 -0.87 2.04
CA VAL A 11 -10.25 0.18 1.79
C VAL A 11 -9.06 -0.38 0.99
N VAL A 12 -8.50 -1.51 1.42
CA VAL A 12 -7.38 -2.17 0.72
C VAL A 12 -7.78 -2.61 -0.69
N ALA A 13 -8.98 -3.15 -0.86
CA ALA A 13 -9.44 -3.68 -2.14
C ALA A 13 -9.81 -2.60 -3.17
N TYR A 14 -10.41 -1.49 -2.74
CA TYR A 14 -11.05 -0.54 -3.65
C TYR A 14 -10.49 0.88 -3.57
N LEU A 15 -10.01 1.32 -2.41
CA LEU A 15 -9.76 2.74 -2.19
C LEU A 15 -8.31 3.18 -2.46
N GLY A 16 -7.38 2.24 -2.68
CA GLY A 16 -5.96 2.52 -2.92
C GLY A 16 -5.65 3.48 -4.08
N ALA A 17 -6.53 3.59 -5.08
CA ALA A 17 -6.34 4.49 -6.22
C ALA A 17 -6.85 5.92 -6.00
N PHE A 18 -7.59 6.17 -4.91
CA PHE A 18 -8.30 7.43 -4.69
C PHE A 18 -7.53 8.38 -3.76
N THR A 19 -7.89 9.67 -3.82
CA THR A 19 -7.33 10.74 -2.99
C THR A 19 -7.77 10.60 -1.53
N LEU A 20 -6.98 11.14 -0.60
CA LEU A 20 -7.30 11.11 0.84
C LEU A 20 -8.73 11.57 1.14
N GLN A 21 -9.15 12.71 0.56
CA GLN A 21 -10.48 13.26 0.79
C GLN A 21 -11.59 12.28 0.39
N PHE A 22 -11.48 11.69 -0.81
CA PHE A 22 -12.47 10.71 -1.27
C PHE A 22 -12.49 9.47 -0.37
N ARG A 23 -11.32 8.99 0.08
CA ARG A 23 -11.26 7.85 1.01
C ARG A 23 -11.96 8.17 2.33
N MET A 24 -11.75 9.37 2.87
CA MET A 24 -12.38 9.80 4.12
C MET A 24 -13.90 9.88 3.99
N GLU A 25 -14.39 10.53 2.93
CA GLU A 25 -15.83 10.64 2.65
C GLU A 25 -16.47 9.25 2.47
N GLN A 26 -15.85 8.39 1.67
CA GLN A 26 -16.39 7.07 1.40
C GLN A 26 -16.36 6.15 2.63
N THR A 27 -15.29 6.21 3.42
CA THR A 27 -15.18 5.46 4.67
C THR A 27 -16.24 5.91 5.67
N LYS A 28 -16.53 7.21 5.76
CA LYS A 28 -17.61 7.72 6.60
C LYS A 28 -18.98 7.17 6.17
N HIS A 29 -19.26 7.14 4.87
CA HIS A 29 -20.48 6.53 4.35
C HIS A 29 -20.56 5.03 4.67
N TRP A 30 -19.45 4.30 4.57
CA TRP A 30 -19.42 2.88 4.89
C TRP A 30 -19.61 2.61 6.38
N VAL A 31 -18.99 3.40 7.27
CA VAL A 31 -19.23 3.31 8.72
C VAL A 31 -20.70 3.52 9.02
N GLN A 32 -21.31 4.58 8.48
CA GLN A 32 -22.75 4.83 8.66
C GLN A 32 -23.58 3.62 8.19
N ARG A 33 -23.28 3.08 7.01
CA ARG A 33 -24.02 1.97 6.44
C ARG A 33 -23.89 0.68 7.26
N VAL A 34 -22.70 0.38 7.76
CA VAL A 34 -22.44 -0.79 8.62
C VAL A 34 -23.16 -0.64 9.96
N THR A 35 -23.20 0.57 10.52
CA THR A 35 -23.96 0.87 11.74
C THR A 35 -25.48 0.74 11.55
N GLU A 36 -26.02 1.19 10.42
CA GLU A 36 -27.44 0.98 10.06
C GLU A 36 -27.82 -0.49 9.93
N LEU A 37 -26.86 -1.36 9.60
CA LEU A 37 -27.02 -2.81 9.51
C LEU A 37 -26.78 -3.50 10.87
N GLU A 38 -26.76 -2.74 11.96
CA GLU A 38 -26.56 -3.22 13.34
C GLU A 38 -25.22 -3.97 13.55
N MET A 39 -24.23 -3.72 12.68
CA MET A 39 -22.91 -4.31 12.81
C MET A 39 -22.02 -3.46 13.73
N ILE A 40 -21.30 -4.13 14.63
CA ILE A 40 -20.36 -3.47 15.56
C ILE A 40 -19.10 -3.03 14.80
N CYS A 41 -18.93 -1.72 14.67
CA CYS A 41 -17.72 -1.05 14.17
C CYS A 41 -17.38 0.18 15.02
N SER A 42 -16.14 0.63 14.93
CA SER A 42 -15.67 1.86 15.56
C SER A 42 -16.26 3.08 14.85
N ASN A 43 -16.81 4.03 15.62
CA ASN A 43 -17.32 5.29 15.08
C ASN A 43 -16.23 6.10 14.36
N ASN A 44 -14.99 6.02 14.86
CA ASN A 44 -13.81 6.59 14.25
C ASN A 44 -12.97 5.47 13.63
N PHE A 45 -13.30 5.08 12.41
CA PHE A 45 -12.51 4.09 11.67
C PHE A 45 -11.10 4.62 11.38
N SER A 46 -10.09 3.79 11.62
CA SER A 46 -8.69 4.07 11.29
C SER A 46 -8.04 2.82 10.69
N LEU A 47 -7.62 2.90 9.43
CA LEU A 47 -6.95 1.78 8.74
C LEU A 47 -5.65 1.40 9.46
N THR A 48 -4.91 2.41 9.93
CA THR A 48 -3.67 2.23 10.66
C THR A 48 -3.87 1.54 12.01
N GLU A 49 -4.98 1.80 12.72
CA GLU A 49 -5.26 1.09 13.98
C GLU A 49 -5.65 -0.37 13.77
N ILE A 50 -6.26 -0.70 12.61
CA ILE A 50 -6.79 -2.04 12.33
C ILE A 50 -5.73 -2.94 11.70
N LEU A 51 -4.96 -2.43 10.72
CA LEU A 51 -4.00 -3.20 9.91
C LEU A 51 -2.54 -2.74 10.08
N GLY A 52 -2.32 -1.64 10.80
CA GLY A 52 -0.98 -1.09 11.02
C GLY A 52 -0.25 -1.80 12.15
N GLU A 53 1.06 -1.99 11.97
CA GLU A 53 1.96 -2.50 13.00
C GLU A 53 3.00 -1.42 13.31
N ALA A 54 3.03 -0.92 14.54
CA ALA A 54 3.87 0.23 14.92
C ALA A 54 5.37 0.01 14.61
N VAL A 55 5.87 -1.22 14.79
CA VAL A 55 7.26 -1.58 14.47
C VAL A 55 7.53 -1.48 12.97
N VAL A 56 6.63 -2.01 12.15
CA VAL A 56 6.74 -2.00 10.68
C VAL A 56 6.64 -0.56 10.14
N ILE A 57 5.69 0.23 10.65
CA ILE A 57 5.52 1.64 10.27
C ILE A 57 6.79 2.44 10.60
N ARG A 58 7.36 2.23 11.79
CA ARG A 58 8.62 2.86 12.17
C ARG A 58 9.74 2.48 11.20
N GLN A 59 9.79 1.22 10.78
CA GLN A 59 10.78 0.75 9.82
C GLN A 59 10.60 1.42 8.44
N TRP A 60 9.37 1.58 7.97
CA TRP A 60 9.08 2.33 6.75
C TRP A 60 9.55 3.78 6.83
N ASN A 61 9.35 4.44 7.97
CA ASN A 61 9.83 5.81 8.18
C ASN A 61 11.36 5.90 8.12
N ILE A 62 12.07 4.91 8.69
CA ILE A 62 13.54 4.80 8.57
C ILE A 62 13.96 4.65 7.11
N PHE A 63 13.19 3.91 6.30
CA PHE A 63 13.42 3.77 4.86
C PHE A 63 12.97 4.98 4.03
N GLY A 64 12.42 6.01 4.67
CA GLY A 64 12.07 7.28 4.02
C GLY A 64 10.62 7.39 3.56
N LEU A 65 9.71 6.55 4.07
CA LEU A 65 8.28 6.83 3.98
C LEU A 65 7.96 8.07 4.84
N PRO A 66 7.18 9.03 4.33
CA PRO A 66 6.67 10.12 5.16
C PRO A 66 5.76 9.60 6.29
N SER A 67 5.79 10.29 7.44
CA SER A 67 5.04 9.88 8.63
C SER A 67 3.59 10.40 8.68
N ASP A 68 3.09 11.01 7.59
CA ASP A 68 1.70 11.45 7.51
C ASP A 68 0.75 10.25 7.31
N SER A 69 -0.51 10.43 7.71
CA SER A 69 -1.51 9.34 7.68
C SER A 69 -1.77 8.81 6.27
N PHE A 70 -1.72 9.65 5.24
CA PHE A 70 -1.96 9.24 3.87
C PHE A 70 -0.84 8.34 3.34
N SER A 71 0.42 8.69 3.60
CA SER A 71 1.58 7.87 3.26
C SER A 71 1.57 6.52 3.97
N VAL A 72 1.25 6.51 5.27
CA VAL A 72 1.13 5.28 6.06
C VAL A 72 -0.01 4.39 5.54
N ASP A 73 -1.18 4.95 5.26
CA ASP A 73 -2.30 4.19 4.69
C ASP A 73 -1.94 3.59 3.32
N ASN A 74 -1.24 4.33 2.46
CA ASN A 74 -0.77 3.80 1.18
C ASN A 74 0.21 2.62 1.38
N ALA A 75 1.13 2.72 2.34
CA ALA A 75 2.05 1.62 2.66
C ALA A 75 1.31 0.39 3.21
N ILE A 76 0.29 0.59 4.05
CA ILE A 76 -0.58 -0.49 4.55
C ILE A 76 -1.32 -1.17 3.39
N ILE A 77 -1.88 -0.39 2.47
CA ILE A 77 -2.58 -0.93 1.29
C ILE A 77 -1.60 -1.74 0.44
N ILE A 78 -0.41 -1.21 0.15
CA ILE A 78 0.64 -1.89 -0.60
C ILE A 78 1.04 -3.22 0.06
N LYS A 79 1.25 -3.22 1.38
CA LYS A 79 1.62 -4.43 2.16
C LYS A 79 0.53 -5.51 2.11
N ASN A 80 -0.74 -5.11 2.15
CA ASN A 80 -1.88 -6.03 2.23
C ASN A 80 -2.53 -6.32 0.87
N ALA A 81 -2.11 -5.67 -0.21
CA ALA A 81 -2.63 -5.89 -1.55
C ALA A 81 -2.20 -7.28 -2.07
N ARG A 82 -3.15 -8.03 -2.60
CA ARG A 82 -2.86 -9.32 -3.28
C ARG A 82 -2.30 -9.16 -4.69
N ARG A 83 -2.47 -7.99 -5.31
CA ARG A 83 -2.01 -7.67 -6.66
C ARG A 83 -0.78 -6.78 -6.58
N PHE A 84 0.09 -6.87 -7.58
CA PHE A 84 1.25 -5.99 -7.67
C PHE A 84 0.80 -4.52 -7.71
N PRO A 85 1.29 -3.66 -6.80
CA PRO A 85 0.83 -2.29 -6.68
C PRO A 85 1.46 -1.41 -7.77
N LEU A 86 0.61 -0.61 -8.43
CA LEU A 86 1.04 0.47 -9.30
C LEU A 86 1.14 1.77 -8.48
N MET A 87 2.36 2.27 -8.27
CA MET A 87 2.60 3.50 -7.52
C MET A 87 2.59 4.72 -8.44
N ILE A 88 1.64 5.63 -8.22
CA ILE A 88 1.58 6.94 -8.89
C ILE A 88 2.30 7.95 -7.98
N ASP A 89 3.57 8.25 -8.30
CA ASP A 89 4.47 8.99 -7.41
C ASP A 89 5.21 10.11 -8.16
N PRO A 90 4.57 11.28 -8.37
CA PRO A 90 5.20 12.41 -9.06
C PRO A 90 6.35 13.03 -8.26
N GLN A 91 6.39 12.83 -6.93
CA GLN A 91 7.41 13.40 -6.05
C GLN A 91 8.61 12.47 -5.83
N GLY A 92 8.53 11.21 -6.27
CA GLY A 92 9.60 10.22 -6.12
C GLY A 92 9.77 9.68 -4.69
N GLN A 93 8.81 9.93 -3.79
CA GLN A 93 8.89 9.52 -2.38
C GLN A 93 8.71 8.02 -2.22
N ALA A 94 7.67 7.44 -2.85
CA ALA A 94 7.44 6.00 -2.83
C ALA A 94 8.59 5.25 -3.51
N ASN A 95 9.14 5.81 -4.61
CA ASN A 95 10.32 5.29 -5.29
C ASN A 95 11.54 5.21 -4.34
N LYS A 96 11.82 6.27 -3.58
CA LYS A 96 12.90 6.31 -2.60
C LYS A 96 12.68 5.29 -1.48
N TRP A 97 11.45 5.23 -0.95
CA TRP A 97 11.07 4.29 0.09
C TRP A 97 11.29 2.83 -0.32
N VAL A 98 10.74 2.39 -1.47
CA VAL A 98 10.89 1.01 -1.96
C VAL A 98 12.35 0.65 -2.22
N LYS A 99 13.13 1.57 -2.82
CA LYS A 99 14.57 1.33 -3.05
C LYS A 99 15.35 1.11 -1.75
N ASN A 100 15.04 1.89 -0.72
CA ASN A 100 15.71 1.77 0.57
C ASN A 100 15.30 0.50 1.30
N MET A 101 14.02 0.15 1.25
CA MET A 101 13.47 -1.07 1.86
C MET A 101 14.07 -2.34 1.22
N GLU A 102 14.17 -2.37 -0.10
CA GLU A 102 14.66 -3.53 -0.88
C GLU A 102 16.17 -3.50 -1.13
N LYS A 103 16.92 -2.60 -0.45
CA LYS A 103 18.36 -2.42 -0.68
C LYS A 103 19.16 -3.70 -0.42
N ALA A 104 18.79 -4.46 0.61
CA ALA A 104 19.44 -5.72 0.95
C ALA A 104 19.05 -6.88 0.00
N ASN A 105 17.92 -6.75 -0.69
CA ASN A 105 17.36 -7.78 -1.58
C ASN A 105 17.76 -7.57 -3.05
N ASN A 106 18.68 -6.64 -3.32
CA ASN A 106 19.16 -6.30 -4.67
C ASN A 106 18.01 -5.96 -5.64
N LEU A 107 17.15 -5.00 -5.31
CA LEU A 107 16.04 -4.57 -6.19
C LEU A 107 16.46 -4.35 -7.65
N GLY A 108 15.92 -5.18 -8.56
CA GLY A 108 16.10 -5.04 -10.00
C GLY A 108 15.26 -3.88 -10.55
N ILE A 109 15.85 -3.02 -11.37
CA ILE A 109 15.14 -1.94 -12.07
C ILE A 109 15.05 -2.30 -13.54
N ILE A 110 13.83 -2.37 -14.06
CA ILE A 110 13.52 -2.75 -15.43
C ILE A 110 12.76 -1.60 -16.10
N ARG A 111 13.07 -1.29 -17.36
CA ARG A 111 12.25 -0.41 -18.20
C ARG A 111 11.50 -1.23 -19.23
N LEU A 112 10.24 -0.88 -19.53
CA LEU A 112 9.47 -1.59 -20.56
C LEU A 112 10.09 -1.48 -21.97
N THR A 113 10.90 -0.46 -22.21
CA THR A 113 11.54 -0.20 -23.50
C THR A 113 12.89 -0.90 -23.69
N GLN A 114 13.44 -1.58 -22.67
CA GLN A 114 14.75 -2.21 -22.80
C GLN A 114 14.66 -3.56 -23.50
N SER A 115 15.62 -3.84 -24.39
CA SER A 115 15.62 -5.02 -25.26
C SER A 115 15.70 -6.34 -24.51
N ASP A 116 16.25 -6.36 -23.30
CA ASP A 116 16.42 -7.56 -22.48
C ASP A 116 15.41 -7.68 -21.33
N TYR A 117 14.29 -6.93 -21.40
CA TYR A 117 13.17 -6.97 -20.45
C TYR A 117 12.77 -8.40 -20.04
N GLY A 118 12.47 -9.26 -21.01
CA GLY A 118 11.95 -10.61 -20.76
C GLY A 118 12.94 -11.47 -19.98
N ARG A 119 14.23 -11.39 -20.36
CA ARG A 119 15.31 -12.15 -19.72
C ARG A 119 15.56 -11.71 -18.29
N ILE A 120 15.57 -10.39 -18.02
CA ILE A 120 15.78 -9.89 -16.65
C ILE A 120 14.61 -10.28 -15.75
N LEU A 121 13.38 -10.19 -16.26
CA LEU A 121 12.19 -10.58 -15.51
C LEU A 121 12.17 -12.08 -15.20
N GLU A 122 12.50 -12.93 -16.18
CA GLU A 122 12.57 -14.38 -16.00
C GLU A 122 13.59 -14.75 -14.92
N ASN A 123 14.80 -14.19 -14.98
CA ASN A 123 15.82 -14.41 -13.95
C ASN A 123 15.33 -13.97 -12.57
N ALA A 124 14.69 -12.81 -12.46
CA ALA A 124 14.20 -12.32 -11.18
C ALA A 124 13.12 -13.23 -10.58
N ILE A 125 12.22 -13.77 -11.40
CA ILE A 125 11.23 -14.76 -10.97
C ILE A 125 11.93 -16.04 -10.49
N GLN A 126 12.92 -16.52 -11.24
CA GLN A 126 13.65 -17.74 -10.92
C GLN A 126 14.42 -17.65 -9.59
N PHE A 127 15.03 -16.49 -9.30
CA PHE A 127 15.85 -16.28 -8.10
C PHE A 127 15.10 -15.58 -6.95
N GLY A 128 13.81 -15.29 -7.11
CA GLY A 128 13.02 -14.59 -6.09
C GLY A 128 13.49 -13.16 -5.82
N GLN A 129 14.06 -12.49 -6.83
CA GLN A 129 14.59 -11.14 -6.71
C GLN A 129 13.46 -10.11 -6.90
N PRO A 130 13.31 -9.12 -6.01
CA PRO A 130 12.32 -8.07 -6.19
C PRO A 130 12.65 -7.24 -7.43
N VAL A 131 11.61 -6.91 -8.19
CA VAL A 131 11.71 -6.14 -9.42
C VAL A 131 10.77 -4.97 -9.38
N ARG A 132 11.27 -3.83 -9.88
CA ARG A 132 10.46 -2.67 -10.19
C ARG A 132 10.51 -2.36 -11.67
N ILE A 133 9.34 -2.35 -12.29
CA ILE A 133 9.15 -1.95 -13.68
C ILE A 133 8.85 -0.46 -13.72
N LEU A 134 9.62 0.26 -14.53
CA LEU A 134 9.41 1.67 -14.86
C LEU A 134 8.67 1.75 -16.20
N TYR A 135 7.60 2.55 -16.20
CA TYR A 135 6.96 3.03 -17.42
C TYR A 135 7.84 4.08 -18.11
#